data_AF-A0AAP8MC30-F1
#
_entry.id   AF-A0AAP8MC30-F1
#
_cell.length_a   1.000
_cell.length_b   1.000
_cell.length_c   1.000
_cell.angle_alpha   90.00
_cell.angle_beta   90.00
_cell.angle_gamma   90.00
#
_symmetry.space_group_name_H-M   'P 1'
#
loop_
_entity.id
_entity.type
_entity.pdbx_description
1 polymer ?
#
loop_
_entity_poly.entity_id
_entity_poly.type
_entity_poly.pdbx_seq_one_letter_code
_entity_poly.pdbx_strand_id
1 'polypeptide(L)' 'MPIDGVYVYRGDRSPRFQSLKAPDKSELEDLVQLISQRISRCLERQGLLEQDTESAWLGLEPADVTDAMPHRG' A
#
# COMPACT_ATOMS: atom_id res chain seq x y z
N MET A 1 15.32 -19.15 0.23
CA MET A 1 15.43 -18.42 -1.07
C MET A 1 14.89 -17.02 -0.85
N PRO A 2 15.57 -15.94 -1.27
CA PRO A 2 14.97 -14.61 -1.24
C PRO A 2 13.86 -14.58 -2.29
N ILE A 3 12.61 -14.42 -1.85
CA ILE A 3 11.41 -14.44 -2.70
C ILE A 3 11.15 -13.04 -3.30
N ASP A 4 11.82 -12.01 -2.75
CA ASP A 4 11.60 -10.62 -3.09
C ASP A 4 12.63 -10.15 -4.12
N GLY A 5 12.30 -10.30 -5.40
CA GLY A 5 13.12 -9.77 -6.48
C GLY A 5 12.35 -9.63 -7.79
N VAL A 6 12.84 -8.74 -8.65
CA VAL A 6 12.22 -8.43 -9.94
C VAL A 6 13.14 -8.87 -11.08
N TYR A 7 12.54 -9.26 -12.20
CA TYR A 7 13.29 -9.49 -13.43
C TYR A 7 13.38 -8.18 -14.21
N VAL A 8 14.60 -7.67 -14.36
CA VAL A 8 14.85 -6.43 -15.11
C VAL A 8 15.28 -6.77 -16.53
N TYR A 9 14.56 -6.22 -17.50
CA TYR A 9 14.90 -6.28 -18.92
C TYR A 9 15.78 -5.08 -19.28
N ARG A 10 16.97 -5.34 -19.83
CA ARG A 10 17.88 -4.30 -20.33
C ARG A 10 18.17 -4.57 -21.80
N GLY A 11 17.34 -4.00 -22.67
CA GLY A 11 17.44 -4.16 -24.12
C GLY A 11 17.12 -5.59 -24.59
N ASP A 12 17.92 -6.08 -25.52
CA ASP A 12 17.82 -7.40 -26.15
C ASP A 12 18.41 -8.54 -25.29
N ARG A 13 18.88 -8.23 -24.07
CA ARG A 13 19.47 -9.23 -23.17
C ARG A 13 18.40 -9.98 -22.39
N SER A 14 18.71 -11.24 -22.08
CA SER A 14 17.88 -12.06 -21.20
C SER A 14 17.67 -11.36 -19.85
N PRO A 15 16.43 -11.35 -19.32
CA PRO A 15 16.10 -10.68 -18.08
C PRO A 15 16.93 -11.22 -16.92
N ARG A 16 17.40 -10.31 -16.06
CA ARG A 16 18.21 -10.68 -14.88
C ARG A 16 17.38 -10.52 -13.62
N PHE A 17 17.43 -11.52 -12.75
CA PHE A 17 16.84 -11.43 -11.42
C PHE A 17 17.65 -10.46 -10.57
N GLN A 18 16.99 -9.41 -10.11
CA GLN A 18 17.54 -8.47 -9.15
C GLN A 18 16.86 -8.72 -7.81
N SER A 19 17.62 -9.26 -6.86
CA SER A 19 17.14 -9.38 -5.48
C SER A 19 16.92 -7.97 -4.95
N LEU A 20 15.72 -7.71 -4.46
CA LEU A 20 15.39 -6.48 -3.77
C LEU A 20 15.56 -6.74 -2.27
N LYS A 21 16.00 -5.70 -1.56
CA LYS A 21 15.79 -5.67 -0.11
C LYS A 21 14.28 -5.64 0.11
N ALA A 22 13.76 -6.47 1.02
CA ALA A 22 12.37 -6.38 1.41
C ALA A 22 12.08 -4.93 1.87
N PRO A 23 11.07 -4.26 1.31
CA PRO A 23 10.74 -2.91 1.72
C PRO A 23 10.34 -2.93 3.19
N ASP A 24 10.67 -1.85 3.91
CA ASP A 24 10.15 -1.69 5.26
C ASP A 24 8.67 -1.27 5.23
N LYS A 25 8.00 -1.40 6.38
CA LYS A 25 6.56 -1.09 6.49
C LYS A 25 6.26 0.36 6.12
N SER A 26 7.14 1.30 6.50
CA SER A 26 7.01 2.72 6.19
C SER A 26 7.13 2.99 4.68
N GLU A 27 8.10 2.38 4.00
CA GLU A 27 8.28 2.48 2.56
C GLU A 27 7.03 1.99 1.80
N LEU A 28 6.40 0.92 2.30
CA LEU A 28 5.15 0.42 1.74
C LEU A 28 3.97 1.38 1.98
N GLU A 29 3.83 1.90 3.20
CA GLU A 29 2.79 2.87 3.56
C GLU A 29 2.92 4.16 2.73
N ASP A 30 4.13 4.70 2.60
CA ASP A 30 4.43 5.88 1.78
C ASP A 30 4.10 5.64 0.30
N LEU A 31 4.44 4.47 -0.23
CA LEU A 31 4.13 4.12 -1.62
C LEU A 31 2.62 4.01 -1.86
N VAL A 32 1.89 3.37 -0.94
CA VAL A 32 0.43 3.28 -1.00
C VAL A 32 -0.19 4.68 -0.97
N GLN A 33 0.28 5.54 -0.07
CA GLN A 33 -0.20 6.92 0.03
C GLN A 33 0.09 7.71 -1.25
N LEU A 34 1.28 7.56 -1.84
CA LEU A 34 1.65 8.21 -3.10
C LEU A 34 0.77 7.75 -4.27
N ILE A 35 0.53 6.44 -4.39
CA ILE A 35 -0.33 5.87 -5.43
C ILE A 35 -1.76 6.35 -5.25
N SER A 36 -2.29 6.31 -4.03
CA SER A 36 -3.62 6.81 -3.70
C SER A 36 -3.79 8.26 -4.13
N GLN A 37 -2.89 9.15 -3.70
CA GLN A 37 -2.93 10.57 -4.09
C GLN A 37 -2.86 10.78 -5.60
N ARG A 38 -2.07 9.95 -6.31
CA ARG A 38 -1.93 10.05 -7.76
C ARG A 38 -3.23 9.62 -8.46
N ILE A 39 -3.87 8.56 -7.99
CA ILE A 39 -5.15 8.08 -8.52
C ILE A 39 -6.24 9.10 -8.21
N SER A 40 -6.35 9.59 -6.97
CA SER A 40 -7.34 10.60 -6.58
C SER A 40 -7.25 11.84 -7.47
N ARG A 41 -6.06 12.42 -7.63
CA ARG A 41 -5.83 13.55 -8.55
C ARG A 41 -6.18 13.26 -10.01
N CYS A 42 -6.02 12.00 -10.44
CA CYS A 42 -6.39 11.61 -11.79
C CYS A 42 -7.91 11.55 -11.95
N LEU A 43 -8.61 11.01 -10.94
CA LEU A 43 -10.07 10.89 -10.95
C LEU A 43 -10.76 12.26 -10.79
N GLU A 44 -10.19 13.16 -9.98
CA GLU A 44 -10.64 14.54 -9.84
C GLU A 44 -10.59 15.30 -11.17
N ARG A 45 -9.47 15.21 -11.89
CA ARG A 45 -9.33 15.85 -13.20
C ARG A 45 -10.26 15.27 -14.26
N GLN A 46 -10.71 14.03 -14.09
CA GLN A 46 -11.67 13.39 -14.99
C GLN A 46 -13.12 13.68 -14.59
N GLY A 47 -13.36 14.38 -13.47
CA GLY A 47 -14.71 14.64 -12.94
C GLY A 47 -15.39 13.39 -12.38
N LEU A 48 -14.64 12.32 -12.10
CA LEU A 48 -15.15 11.05 -11.56
C LEU A 48 -15.11 11.01 -10.03
N LEU A 49 -14.34 11.92 -9.43
CA LEU A 49 -14.16 12.07 -7.99
C LEU A 49 -14.15 13.56 -7.68
N GLU A 50 -14.77 13.95 -6.58
CA GLU A 50 -14.65 15.31 -6.03
C GLU A 50 -13.99 15.18 -4.67
N GLN A 51 -13.06 16.09 -4.36
CA GLN A 51 -12.38 16.07 -3.08
C GLN A 51 -13.39 16.41 -1.99
N ASP A 52 -13.72 15.42 -1.15
CA ASP A 52 -14.58 15.65 0.01
C ASP A 52 -13.80 16.46 1.06
N THR A 53 -14.08 17.76 1.13
CA THR A 53 -13.47 18.69 2.09
C THR A 53 -13.90 18.43 3.52
N GLU A 54 -14.90 17.57 3.75
CA GLU A 54 -15.37 17.14 5.06
C GLU A 54 -14.76 15.80 5.49
N SER A 55 -13.51 15.50 5.08
CA SER A 55 -12.80 14.27 5.45
C SER A 55 -12.65 14.13 6.98
N ALA A 56 -13.68 13.57 7.63
CA ALA A 56 -13.63 12.95 8.92
C ALA A 56 -12.79 11.69 8.74
N TRP A 57 -11.48 11.83 9.01
CA TRP A 57 -10.54 10.73 9.02
C TRP A 57 -11.17 9.59 9.84
N LEU A 58 -11.55 8.50 9.17
CA LEU A 58 -11.70 7.22 9.84
C LEU A 58 -10.31 6.89 10.36
N GLY A 59 -10.05 7.31 11.60
CA GLY A 59 -8.95 6.79 12.38
C GLY A 59 -9.13 5.28 12.36
N LEU A 60 -8.26 4.62 11.60
CA LEU A 60 -8.04 3.20 11.76
C LEU A 60 -7.35 3.07 13.13
N GLU A 61 -8.12 3.26 14.19
CA GLU A 61 -7.73 2.77 15.50
C GLU A 61 -7.42 1.29 15.27
N PRO A 62 -6.20 0.84 15.61
CA PRO A 62 -5.91 -0.58 15.56
C PRO A 62 -6.98 -1.22 16.44
N ALA A 63 -7.88 -1.99 15.83
CA ALA A 63 -8.81 -2.78 16.60
C ALA A 63 -7.94 -3.69 17.46
N ASP A 64 -7.79 -3.33 18.74
CA ASP A 64 -7.21 -4.18 19.75
C ASP A 64 -7.94 -5.51 19.59
N VAL A 65 -7.22 -6.52 19.11
CA VAL A 65 -7.65 -7.92 19.12
C VAL A 65 -7.68 -8.38 20.57
N THR A 66 -8.56 -7.78 21.36
CA THR A 66 -9.04 -8.32 22.62
C THR A 66 -10.27 -9.15 22.28
N ASP A 67 -10.02 -10.32 21.70
CA ASP A 67 -10.96 -11.43 21.79
C ASP A 67 -10.96 -11.91 23.25
N ALA A 68 -11.62 -11.14 24.11
CA ALA A 68 -11.94 -11.58 25.46
C ALA A 68 -13.11 -12.57 25.37
N MET A 69 -12.79 -13.85 25.12
CA MET A 69 -13.72 -14.95 25.37
C MET A 69 -14.00 -15.01 26.87
N PRO A 70 -15.27 -14.88 27.33
CA PRO A 70 -15.58 -15.14 28.72
C PRO A 70 -15.51 -16.66 28.95
N HIS A 71 -14.48 -17.12 29.64
CA HIS A 71 -14.50 -18.46 30.22
C HIS A 71 -15.56 -18.50 31.32
N ARG A 72 -16.74 -19.02 30.98
CA ARG A 72 -17.75 -19.45 31.94
C ARG A 72 -17.29 -20.79 32.53
N GLY A 73 -16.93 -20.78 33.80
CA GLY A 73 -16.65 -21.96 34.63
C GLY A 73 -16.84 -21.62 36.08
#